data_AF-A0A813HUN9-F1
#
_entry.id   AF-A0A813HUN9-F1
#
_cell.length_a   1.000
_cell.length_b   1.000
_cell.length_c   1.000
_cell.angle_alpha   90.00
_cell.angle_beta   90.00
_cell.angle_gamma   90.00
#
_symmetry.space_group_name_H-M   'P 1'
#
loop_
_entity.id
_entity.type
_entity.pdbx_description
1 polymer ?
#
loop_
_entity_poly.entity_id
_entity_poly.type
_entity_poly.pdbx_seq_one_letter_code
_entity_poly.pdbx_strand_id
1 'polypeptide(L)'
;MATADGTRRFLQRAVERGLLHPANVRHLGQPQLSCSASGFGAYRVGGGDQEVAHGLAMRSALRAGMNLFDTSSHYSEGSKASSSSDPASHSSLHGASERLVGRVIAEAADAGEASRDELIVCTKLGHVARGVEPPPGAVSIGTHSGDAGSDDWHSIEPGFVESEVHASKERLGTVPDFVLLHNPEYLLSMRLKQKVSIGDAWDEMYAALTESFKVLERLCSEGQIASGYGVSSNFLSCSFSNTGRSNVYEALVLERVVEAAVAAAKSQGSGQHRMRIAQMPLNAFESGALLGRGAVVPEAAEGDCHSAARLGVSVITNRPLHAIPIPGVSTGDWGRSGDSHLHLREVKPMGTMPSLVKRVLVEALRDGGVQMEPAPPLQQVALRLAISAPVSLSLIGARSERYVEDVSAVLQAEPFSGDQVKRAMLAVRTAAEELGCERRGFW
;
A
#
# COMPACT_ATOMS: atom_id res chain seq x y z
N MET A 1 -4.44 -20.59 7.84
CA MET A 1 -3.46 -19.50 7.68
C MET A 1 -2.49 -19.91 6.61
N ALA A 2 -1.87 -18.95 5.92
CA ALA A 2 -0.95 -19.21 4.82
C ALA A 2 0.23 -20.07 5.28
N THR A 3 0.66 -21.01 4.44
CA THR A 3 1.87 -21.81 4.68
C THR A 3 2.82 -21.70 3.50
N ALA A 4 4.12 -21.94 3.73
CA ALA A 4 5.11 -21.94 2.65
C ALA A 4 4.78 -22.98 1.57
N ASP A 5 4.28 -24.16 1.97
CA ASP A 5 3.90 -25.21 1.02
C ASP A 5 2.60 -24.88 0.28
N GLY A 6 1.58 -24.37 0.99
CA GLY A 6 0.32 -23.98 0.35
C GLY A 6 0.50 -22.89 -0.67
N THR A 7 1.13 -21.79 -0.27
CA THR A 7 1.38 -20.67 -1.18
C THR A 7 2.23 -21.05 -2.39
N ARG A 8 3.23 -21.93 -2.22
CA ARG A 8 4.01 -22.47 -3.34
C ARG A 8 3.18 -23.33 -4.28
N ARG A 9 2.36 -24.25 -3.75
CA ARG A 9 1.46 -25.11 -4.55
C ARG A 9 0.50 -24.26 -5.39
N PHE A 10 -0.07 -23.20 -4.83
CA PHE A 10 -0.98 -22.33 -5.55
C PHE A 10 -0.33 -21.68 -6.77
N LEU A 11 0.86 -21.08 -6.58
CA LEU A 11 1.54 -20.40 -7.68
C LEU A 11 2.13 -21.36 -8.70
N GLN A 12 2.56 -22.56 -8.28
CA GLN A 12 2.96 -23.59 -9.21
C GLN A 12 1.80 -23.94 -10.16
N ARG A 13 0.58 -24.13 -9.65
CA ARG A 13 -0.60 -24.34 -10.50
C ARG A 13 -0.89 -23.15 -11.41
N ALA A 14 -0.71 -21.92 -10.94
CA ALA A 14 -0.90 -20.72 -11.76
C ALA A 14 0.10 -20.65 -12.92
N VAL A 15 1.36 -20.99 -12.67
CA VAL A 15 2.42 -21.08 -13.69
C VAL A 15 2.13 -22.18 -14.70
N GLU A 16 1.78 -23.38 -14.25
CA GLU A 16 1.44 -24.53 -15.11
C GLU A 16 0.24 -24.25 -16.03
N ARG A 17 -0.69 -23.40 -15.57
CA ARG A 17 -1.86 -22.96 -16.36
C ARG A 17 -1.59 -21.75 -17.26
N GLY A 18 -0.36 -21.21 -17.26
CA GLY A 18 0.00 -20.02 -18.03
C GLY A 18 -0.63 -18.72 -17.55
N LEU A 19 -1.14 -18.68 -16.31
CA LEU A 19 -1.77 -17.50 -15.70
C LEU A 19 -0.73 -16.55 -15.10
N LEU A 20 0.45 -17.08 -14.78
CA LEU A 20 1.54 -16.36 -14.12
C LEU A 20 2.86 -16.76 -14.79
N HIS A 21 3.63 -15.77 -15.24
CA HIS A 21 5.00 -16.01 -15.69
C HIS A 21 5.85 -16.49 -14.49
N PRO A 22 6.73 -17.51 -14.63
CA PRO A 22 7.54 -18.01 -13.51
C PRO A 22 8.35 -16.92 -12.80
N ALA A 23 8.88 -15.96 -13.56
CA ALA A 23 9.64 -14.84 -13.01
C ALA A 23 8.78 -13.79 -12.25
N ASN A 24 7.45 -13.93 -12.24
CA ASN A 24 6.54 -13.15 -11.41
C ASN A 24 6.10 -13.91 -10.14
N VAL A 25 6.71 -15.06 -9.82
CA VAL A 25 6.66 -15.66 -8.48
C VAL A 25 7.70 -14.95 -7.59
N ARG A 26 7.26 -14.57 -6.40
CA ARG A 26 8.01 -13.77 -5.41
C ARG A 26 7.87 -14.40 -4.02
N HIS A 27 8.58 -13.80 -3.06
CA HIS A 27 8.57 -14.24 -1.67
C HIS A 27 8.26 -13.08 -0.72
N LEU A 28 7.57 -13.40 0.37
CA LEU A 28 7.11 -12.45 1.38
C LEU A 28 7.36 -12.98 2.80
N GLY A 29 7.95 -12.14 3.66
CA GLY A 29 8.12 -12.39 5.09
C GLY A 29 9.04 -13.57 5.44
N GLN A 30 8.91 -14.04 6.69
CA GLN A 30 9.63 -15.19 7.25
C GLN A 30 8.70 -15.96 8.21
N PRO A 31 8.44 -17.28 8.01
CA PRO A 31 8.97 -18.09 6.90
C PRO A 31 8.48 -17.54 5.55
N GLN A 32 9.32 -17.68 4.51
CA GLN A 32 9.03 -17.11 3.19
C GLN A 32 7.79 -17.75 2.60
N LEU A 33 6.70 -16.98 2.53
CA LEU A 33 5.50 -17.33 1.79
C LEU A 33 5.71 -16.98 0.32
N SER A 34 5.26 -17.82 -0.60
CA SER A 34 5.30 -17.50 -2.01
C SER A 34 4.13 -16.58 -2.38
N CYS A 35 4.38 -15.54 -3.17
CA CYS A 35 3.32 -14.65 -3.67
C CYS A 35 3.48 -14.37 -5.16
N SER A 36 2.40 -14.06 -5.84
CA SER A 36 2.47 -13.41 -7.15
C SER A 36 3.04 -12.00 -7.01
N ALA A 37 3.73 -11.50 -8.04
CA ALA A 37 4.29 -10.15 -8.07
C ALA A 37 3.23 -9.03 -7.98
N SER A 38 1.95 -9.39 -8.04
CA SER A 38 0.82 -8.51 -7.75
C SER A 38 -0.18 -9.15 -6.80
N GLY A 39 -0.82 -8.33 -5.95
CA GLY A 39 -1.88 -8.75 -5.04
C GLY A 39 -3.12 -7.84 -5.14
N PHE A 40 -4.22 -8.30 -4.57
CA PHE A 40 -5.48 -7.57 -4.55
C PHE A 40 -5.49 -6.58 -3.38
N GLY A 41 -5.53 -5.28 -3.68
CA GLY A 41 -5.72 -4.23 -2.70
C GLY A 41 -7.20 -3.87 -2.58
N ALA A 42 -7.77 -3.99 -1.38
CA ALA A 42 -9.19 -3.79 -1.11
C ALA A 42 -9.53 -2.34 -0.67
N TYR A 43 -8.73 -1.35 -1.08
CA TYR A 43 -9.09 0.05 -0.86
C TYR A 43 -10.34 0.42 -1.65
N ARG A 44 -11.36 0.94 -0.96
CA ARG A 44 -12.72 1.22 -1.50
C ARG A 44 -13.48 -0.01 -1.98
N VAL A 45 -13.24 -1.16 -1.35
CA VAL A 45 -13.93 -2.42 -1.61
C VAL A 45 -14.78 -2.79 -0.39
N GLY A 46 -15.95 -3.40 -0.62
CA GLY A 46 -16.87 -3.83 0.42
C GLY A 46 -17.83 -2.75 0.93
N GLY A 47 -19.01 -3.15 1.37
CA GLY A 47 -20.13 -2.26 1.66
C GLY A 47 -20.72 -1.63 0.39
N GLY A 48 -21.87 -0.98 0.53
CA GLY A 48 -22.50 -0.23 -0.55
C GLY A 48 -23.06 -1.09 -1.69
N ASP A 49 -23.47 -0.42 -2.76
CA ASP A 49 -24.16 -1.02 -3.91
C ASP A 49 -23.23 -1.86 -4.80
N GLN A 50 -21.91 -1.62 -4.76
CA GLN A 50 -20.93 -2.31 -5.59
C GLN A 50 -20.32 -3.54 -4.90
N GLU A 51 -20.74 -3.89 -3.68
CA GLU A 51 -20.19 -5.04 -2.93
C GLU A 51 -20.16 -6.34 -3.74
N VAL A 52 -21.21 -6.62 -4.52
CA VAL A 52 -21.28 -7.81 -5.41
C VAL A 52 -20.21 -7.74 -6.50
N ALA A 53 -20.07 -6.61 -7.19
CA ALA A 53 -19.06 -6.42 -8.22
C ALA A 53 -17.63 -6.51 -7.66
N HIS A 54 -17.42 -6.02 -6.43
CA HIS A 54 -16.16 -6.17 -5.71
C HIS A 54 -15.83 -7.64 -5.42
N GLY A 55 -16.80 -8.44 -4.96
CA GLY A 55 -16.61 -9.87 -4.74
C GLY A 55 -16.24 -10.62 -6.03
N LEU A 56 -16.90 -10.30 -7.15
CA LEU A 56 -16.57 -10.84 -8.47
C LEU A 56 -15.15 -10.47 -8.91
N ALA A 57 -14.74 -9.21 -8.74
CA ALA A 57 -13.38 -8.78 -9.03
C ALA A 57 -12.33 -9.54 -8.19
N MET A 58 -12.62 -9.78 -6.91
CA MET A 58 -11.73 -10.52 -6.02
C MET A 58 -11.58 -12.00 -6.42
N ARG A 59 -12.69 -12.66 -6.80
CA ARG A 59 -12.64 -14.03 -7.36
C ARG A 59 -11.91 -14.08 -8.70
N SER A 60 -12.12 -13.08 -9.55
CA SER A 60 -11.40 -12.96 -10.82
C SER A 60 -9.89 -12.82 -10.58
N ALA A 61 -9.48 -12.04 -9.57
CA ALA A 61 -8.07 -11.91 -9.18
C ALA A 61 -7.46 -13.23 -8.69
N LEU A 62 -8.19 -14.00 -7.88
CA LEU A 62 -7.78 -15.35 -7.47
C LEU A 62 -7.55 -16.26 -8.68
N ARG A 63 -8.48 -16.24 -9.63
CA ARG A 63 -8.39 -17.02 -10.88
C ARG A 63 -7.30 -16.52 -11.83
N ALA A 64 -6.88 -15.27 -11.70
CA ALA A 64 -5.74 -14.71 -12.43
C ALA A 64 -4.38 -15.04 -11.78
N GLY A 65 -4.36 -15.84 -10.70
CA GLY A 65 -3.13 -16.27 -10.03
C GLY A 65 -2.66 -15.35 -8.91
N MET A 66 -3.49 -14.41 -8.44
CA MET A 66 -3.19 -13.63 -7.25
C MET A 66 -3.54 -14.40 -5.98
N ASN A 67 -2.59 -14.49 -5.05
CA ASN A 67 -2.81 -15.19 -3.78
C ASN A 67 -2.68 -14.30 -2.54
N LEU A 68 -2.53 -12.98 -2.70
CA LEU A 68 -2.49 -12.04 -1.58
C LEU A 68 -3.66 -11.06 -1.64
N PHE A 69 -4.37 -10.93 -0.52
CA PHE A 69 -5.48 -10.01 -0.32
C PHE A 69 -5.14 -9.06 0.83
N ASP A 70 -5.04 -7.78 0.50
CA ASP A 70 -4.70 -6.71 1.41
C ASP A 70 -5.94 -5.84 1.68
N THR A 71 -6.32 -5.70 2.94
CA THR A 71 -7.51 -4.98 3.40
C THR A 71 -7.17 -4.06 4.57
N SER A 72 -8.17 -3.44 5.20
CA SER A 72 -8.04 -2.66 6.43
C SER A 72 -9.38 -2.59 7.13
N SER A 73 -9.36 -2.43 8.46
CA SER A 73 -10.58 -2.22 9.24
C SER A 73 -11.38 -0.99 8.79
N HIS A 74 -10.76 -0.02 8.13
CA HIS A 74 -11.43 1.20 7.68
C HIS A 74 -11.89 1.18 6.22
N TYR A 75 -11.57 0.15 5.44
CA TYR A 75 -11.90 0.15 4.01
C TYR A 75 -13.37 -0.20 3.74
N SER A 76 -13.98 0.63 2.89
CA SER A 76 -15.31 0.44 2.31
C SER A 76 -15.49 1.30 1.06
N GLU A 77 -16.44 0.94 0.20
CA GLU A 77 -16.87 1.74 -0.96
C GLU A 77 -17.22 3.18 -0.55
N GLY A 78 -17.95 3.33 0.56
CA GLY A 78 -18.42 4.60 1.11
C GLY A 78 -17.38 5.45 1.83
N SER A 79 -16.09 5.07 1.85
CA SER A 79 -15.02 5.82 2.55
C SER A 79 -14.82 7.28 2.07
N LYS A 80 -15.42 7.68 0.94
CA LYS A 80 -15.55 9.09 0.50
C LYS A 80 -16.98 9.63 0.56
N ALA A 81 -17.97 8.76 0.68
CA ALA A 81 -19.37 9.07 0.49
C ALA A 81 -20.10 8.82 1.79
N SER A 82 -20.03 9.80 2.69
CA SER A 82 -21.20 10.06 3.49
C SER A 82 -21.21 11.51 3.96
N SER A 83 -21.90 12.32 3.18
CA SER A 83 -22.56 13.55 3.63
C SER A 83 -23.83 13.24 4.44
N SER A 84 -24.09 11.96 4.78
CA SER A 84 -25.19 11.60 5.65
C SER A 84 -24.82 11.98 7.09
N SER A 85 -25.72 12.70 7.75
CA SER A 85 -25.59 13.07 9.16
C SER A 85 -26.08 11.95 10.11
N ASP A 86 -26.39 10.74 9.60
CA ASP A 86 -26.92 9.65 10.41
C ASP A 86 -25.81 8.70 10.89
N PRO A 87 -25.38 8.78 12.17
CA PRO A 87 -24.28 8.01 12.73
C PRO A 87 -24.48 6.50 12.62
N ALA A 88 -25.73 6.02 12.62
CA ALA A 88 -26.06 4.60 12.54
C ALA A 88 -25.71 4.00 11.16
N SER A 89 -25.78 4.80 10.09
CA SER A 89 -25.41 4.37 8.74
C SER A 89 -23.89 4.20 8.57
N HIS A 90 -23.08 4.99 9.28
CA HIS A 90 -21.61 5.02 9.14
C HIS A 90 -20.90 3.87 9.86
N SER A 91 -21.37 3.51 11.06
CA SER A 91 -20.79 2.40 11.85
C SER A 91 -20.87 1.07 11.09
N SER A 92 -21.91 0.88 10.26
CA SER A 92 -22.11 -0.34 9.46
C SER A 92 -21.04 -0.61 8.40
N LEU A 93 -20.29 0.43 7.98
CA LEU A 93 -19.25 0.33 6.96
C LEU A 93 -17.86 -0.02 7.52
N HIS A 94 -17.64 0.15 8.83
CA HIS A 94 -16.36 -0.24 9.45
C HIS A 94 -16.15 -1.75 9.29
N GLY A 95 -15.00 -2.12 8.73
CA GLY A 95 -14.59 -3.48 8.41
C GLY A 95 -15.42 -4.15 7.30
N ALA A 96 -16.14 -3.40 6.48
CA ALA A 96 -16.91 -3.96 5.37
C ALA A 96 -16.00 -4.69 4.36
N SER A 97 -14.84 -4.11 4.05
CA SER A 97 -13.81 -4.76 3.24
C SER A 97 -13.31 -6.06 3.85
N GLU A 98 -13.04 -6.09 5.16
CA GLU A 98 -12.60 -7.32 5.86
C GLU A 98 -13.63 -8.43 5.79
N ARG A 99 -14.91 -8.10 6.03
CA ARG A 99 -16.01 -9.06 5.89
C ARG A 99 -16.10 -9.61 4.47
N LEU A 100 -16.00 -8.76 3.45
CA LEU A 100 -16.04 -9.21 2.06
C LEU A 100 -14.84 -10.11 1.72
N VAL A 101 -13.61 -9.74 2.11
CA VAL A 101 -12.42 -10.57 1.92
C VAL A 101 -12.58 -11.93 2.60
N GLY A 102 -13.03 -11.94 3.85
CA GLY A 102 -13.29 -13.17 4.60
C GLY A 102 -14.28 -14.09 3.91
N ARG A 103 -15.42 -13.55 3.45
CA ARG A 103 -16.44 -14.30 2.72
C ARG A 103 -15.91 -14.87 1.40
N VAL A 104 -15.22 -14.06 0.58
CA VAL A 104 -14.69 -14.53 -0.71
C VAL A 104 -13.66 -15.65 -0.52
N ILE A 105 -12.82 -15.56 0.51
CA ILE A 105 -11.86 -16.62 0.85
C ILE A 105 -12.58 -17.91 1.28
N ALA A 106 -13.61 -17.80 2.13
CA ALA A 106 -14.40 -18.95 2.55
C ALA A 106 -15.13 -19.60 1.35
N GLU A 107 -15.78 -18.81 0.50
CA GLU A 107 -16.45 -19.27 -0.72
C GLU A 107 -15.47 -19.94 -1.69
N ALA A 108 -14.25 -19.40 -1.86
CA ALA A 108 -13.22 -20.00 -2.69
C ALA A 108 -12.75 -21.35 -2.14
N ALA A 109 -12.68 -21.50 -0.81
CA ALA A 109 -12.35 -22.76 -0.15
C ALA A 109 -13.48 -23.79 -0.32
N ASP A 110 -14.73 -23.39 -0.11
CA ASP A 110 -15.91 -24.25 -0.26
C ASP A 110 -16.08 -24.71 -1.71
N ALA A 111 -15.74 -23.85 -2.68
CA ALA A 111 -15.75 -24.18 -4.11
C ALA A 111 -14.52 -25.00 -4.57
N GLY A 112 -13.54 -25.23 -3.69
CA GLY A 112 -12.28 -25.92 -4.04
C GLY A 112 -11.39 -25.13 -5.01
N GLU A 113 -11.58 -23.82 -5.15
CA GLU A 113 -10.76 -22.94 -5.99
C GLU A 113 -9.38 -22.68 -5.37
N ALA A 114 -9.32 -22.57 -4.04
CA ALA A 114 -8.08 -22.44 -3.26
C ALA A 114 -8.33 -22.81 -1.79
N SER A 115 -7.34 -23.35 -1.08
CA SER A 115 -7.44 -23.55 0.37
C SER A 115 -6.86 -22.36 1.16
N ARG A 116 -7.31 -22.16 2.41
CA ARG A 116 -6.85 -21.01 3.23
C ARG A 116 -5.34 -20.97 3.45
N ASP A 117 -4.63 -22.10 3.40
CA ASP A 117 -3.16 -22.16 3.50
C ASP A 117 -2.42 -21.71 2.23
N GLU A 118 -3.15 -21.51 1.14
CA GLU A 118 -2.64 -21.04 -0.15
C GLU A 118 -2.71 -19.53 -0.32
N LEU A 119 -3.57 -18.87 0.47
CA LEU A 119 -3.88 -17.45 0.36
C LEU A 119 -3.29 -16.67 1.53
N ILE A 120 -2.73 -15.50 1.24
CA ILE A 120 -2.13 -14.57 2.20
C ILE A 120 -3.11 -13.44 2.46
N VAL A 121 -3.43 -13.18 3.72
CA VAL A 121 -4.36 -12.12 4.14
C VAL A 121 -3.60 -11.09 4.97
N CYS A 122 -3.57 -9.86 4.47
CA CYS A 122 -3.04 -8.70 5.18
C CYS A 122 -4.19 -7.79 5.61
N THR A 123 -4.19 -7.34 6.87
CA THR A 123 -5.07 -6.23 7.30
C THR A 123 -4.25 -5.08 7.88
N LYS A 124 -4.90 -3.93 8.09
CA LYS A 124 -4.27 -2.73 8.63
C LYS A 124 -5.19 -2.02 9.61
N LEU A 125 -4.56 -1.49 10.65
CA LEU A 125 -5.20 -0.86 11.81
C LEU A 125 -4.67 0.57 11.97
N GLY A 126 -5.47 1.46 12.53
CA GLY A 126 -5.01 2.82 12.83
C GLY A 126 -6.13 3.85 12.78
N HIS A 127 -7.13 3.62 11.93
CA HIS A 127 -8.29 4.50 11.83
C HIS A 127 -9.37 4.05 12.81
N VAL A 128 -9.85 4.98 13.62
CA VAL A 128 -10.97 4.74 14.54
C VAL A 128 -12.27 4.73 13.74
N ALA A 129 -13.19 3.83 14.09
CA ALA A 129 -14.51 3.80 13.48
C ALA A 129 -15.26 5.11 13.73
N ARG A 130 -15.90 5.66 12.69
CA ARG A 130 -16.77 6.84 12.83
C ARG A 130 -17.93 6.55 13.77
N GLY A 131 -18.32 7.54 14.57
CA GLY A 131 -19.38 7.47 15.56
C GLY A 131 -18.97 6.77 16.87
N VAL A 132 -17.69 6.44 17.03
CA VAL A 132 -17.14 5.82 18.24
C VAL A 132 -16.27 6.84 18.97
N GLU A 133 -16.36 6.87 20.29
CA GLU A 133 -15.52 7.71 21.13
C GLU A 133 -14.03 7.41 20.86
N PRO A 134 -13.20 8.43 20.56
CA PRO A 134 -11.78 8.20 20.27
C PRO A 134 -11.07 7.61 21.50
N PRO A 135 -10.19 6.60 21.32
CA PRO A 135 -9.40 6.07 22.41
C PRO A 135 -8.41 7.13 22.94
N PRO A 136 -7.91 6.99 24.18
CA PRO A 136 -6.89 7.88 24.72
C PRO A 136 -5.68 8.01 23.78
N GLY A 137 -5.23 9.25 23.56
CA GLY A 137 -4.09 9.53 22.68
C GLY A 137 -4.38 9.49 21.18
N ALA A 138 -5.63 9.27 20.76
CA ALA A 138 -6.01 9.41 19.36
C ALA A 138 -5.80 10.86 18.86
N VAL A 139 -5.40 10.98 17.60
CA VAL A 139 -5.21 12.26 16.92
C VAL A 139 -6.31 12.48 15.88
N SER A 140 -6.79 13.71 15.79
CA SER A 140 -7.77 14.07 14.76
C SER A 140 -7.08 14.23 13.41
N ILE A 141 -7.56 13.50 12.40
CA ILE A 141 -7.02 13.47 11.04
C ILE A 141 -7.95 14.15 10.02
N GLY A 142 -8.94 14.90 10.51
CA GLY A 142 -9.85 15.73 9.73
C GLY A 142 -9.22 16.49 8.58
N THR A 143 -9.95 16.54 7.47
CA THR A 143 -9.52 17.10 6.18
C THR A 143 -8.80 18.45 6.29
N HIS A 144 -7.91 18.70 5.34
CA HIS A 144 -7.12 19.93 5.17
C HIS A 144 -7.95 21.22 4.89
N SER A 145 -9.23 21.23 5.20
CA SER A 145 -10.15 22.35 4.95
C SER A 145 -10.84 22.87 6.22
N GLY A 146 -10.19 22.80 7.38
CA GLY A 146 -10.59 23.63 8.54
C GLY A 146 -11.99 23.37 9.11
N ASP A 147 -12.66 22.28 8.74
CA ASP A 147 -13.94 21.91 9.33
C ASP A 147 -13.69 21.37 10.75
N ALA A 148 -13.86 22.27 11.72
CA ALA A 148 -13.95 21.92 13.13
C ALA A 148 -15.18 21.00 13.31
N GLY A 149 -14.94 19.69 13.45
CA GLY A 149 -16.01 18.70 13.65
C GLY A 149 -15.89 17.39 12.87
N SER A 150 -14.77 17.12 12.17
CA SER A 150 -14.59 15.82 11.53
C SER A 150 -14.45 14.70 12.56
N ASP A 151 -15.30 13.68 12.46
CA ASP A 151 -15.27 12.47 13.27
C ASP A 151 -14.24 11.43 12.74
N ASP A 152 -13.11 11.93 12.25
CA ASP A 152 -12.01 11.14 11.70
C ASP A 152 -10.84 11.16 12.65
N TRP A 153 -10.64 10.04 13.33
CA TRP A 153 -9.60 9.84 14.33
C TRP A 153 -8.63 8.74 13.92
N HIS A 154 -7.39 8.91 14.37
CA HIS A 154 -6.33 7.93 14.19
C HIS A 154 -5.67 7.60 15.52
N SER A 155 -5.37 6.34 15.76
CA SER A 155 -4.64 5.89 16.94
C SER A 155 -3.80 4.67 16.61
N ILE A 156 -2.59 4.62 17.17
CA ILE A 156 -1.78 3.41 17.27
C ILE A 156 -1.53 3.03 18.73
N GLU A 157 -2.33 3.55 19.66
CA GLU A 157 -2.20 3.25 21.08
C GLU A 157 -2.30 1.72 21.31
N PRO A 158 -1.43 1.14 22.17
CA PRO A 158 -1.37 -0.30 22.46
C PRO A 158 -2.73 -1.00 22.65
N GLY A 159 -3.61 -0.50 23.51
CA GLY A 159 -4.93 -1.08 23.78
C GLY A 159 -5.87 -1.01 22.59
N PHE A 160 -5.85 0.11 21.85
CA PHE A 160 -6.58 0.22 20.59
C PHE A 160 -6.08 -0.80 19.55
N VAL A 161 -4.76 -0.91 19.35
CA VAL A 161 -4.16 -1.87 18.40
C VAL A 161 -4.56 -3.30 18.75
N GLU A 162 -4.50 -3.69 20.03
CA GLU A 162 -4.90 -5.02 20.46
C GLU A 162 -6.36 -5.32 20.15
N SER A 163 -7.27 -4.44 20.57
CA SER A 163 -8.71 -4.63 20.31
C SER A 163 -9.02 -4.74 18.82
N GLU A 164 -8.38 -3.92 17.98
CA GLU A 164 -8.61 -3.93 16.54
C GLU A 164 -8.01 -5.16 15.83
N VAL A 165 -6.92 -5.78 16.33
CA VAL A 165 -6.46 -7.09 15.82
C VAL A 165 -7.52 -8.15 16.03
N HIS A 166 -8.08 -8.23 17.25
CA HIS A 166 -9.12 -9.21 17.57
C HIS A 166 -10.38 -8.98 16.74
N ALA A 167 -10.84 -7.73 16.66
CA ALA A 167 -12.02 -7.40 15.87
C ALA A 167 -11.81 -7.66 14.37
N SER A 168 -10.61 -7.40 13.84
CA SER A 168 -10.28 -7.70 12.43
C SER A 168 -10.31 -9.20 12.15
N LYS A 169 -9.77 -10.03 13.05
CA LYS A 169 -9.84 -11.49 12.95
C LYS A 169 -11.29 -11.99 12.92
N GLU A 170 -12.16 -11.44 13.76
CA GLU A 170 -13.59 -11.78 13.77
C GLU A 170 -14.26 -11.40 12.44
N ARG A 171 -14.03 -10.17 11.95
CA ARG A 171 -14.60 -9.68 10.69
C ARG A 171 -14.10 -10.46 9.47
N LEU A 172 -12.84 -10.86 9.46
CA LEU A 172 -12.25 -11.71 8.42
C LEU A 172 -12.73 -13.18 8.50
N GLY A 173 -13.22 -13.64 9.65
CA GLY A 173 -13.52 -15.06 9.89
C GLY A 173 -12.28 -15.96 9.89
N THR A 174 -11.08 -15.39 9.92
CA THR A 174 -9.81 -16.12 9.91
C THR A 174 -8.71 -15.26 10.54
N VAL A 175 -7.66 -15.91 11.06
CA VAL A 175 -6.48 -15.20 11.56
C VAL A 175 -5.79 -14.50 10.37
N PRO A 176 -5.51 -13.18 10.44
CA PRO A 176 -4.72 -12.50 9.42
C PRO A 176 -3.27 -13.03 9.42
N ASP A 177 -2.67 -13.15 8.25
CA ASP A 177 -1.27 -13.57 8.14
C ASP A 177 -0.35 -12.41 8.53
N PHE A 178 -0.70 -11.19 8.10
CA PHE A 178 0.00 -9.98 8.49
C PHE A 178 -0.93 -8.87 8.95
N VAL A 179 -0.49 -8.10 9.95
CA VAL A 179 -1.15 -6.88 10.42
C VAL A 179 -0.21 -5.70 10.27
N LEU A 180 -0.66 -4.62 9.63
CA LEU A 180 0.15 -3.40 9.46
C LEU A 180 -0.44 -2.23 10.27
N LEU A 181 0.42 -1.43 10.89
CA LEU A 181 0.03 -0.10 11.37
C LEU A 181 -0.16 0.82 10.17
N HIS A 182 -1.35 1.40 10.03
CA HIS A 182 -1.77 2.17 8.88
C HIS A 182 -1.55 3.66 9.12
N ASN A 183 -0.68 4.26 8.32
CA ASN A 183 -0.33 5.68 8.30
C ASN A 183 0.06 6.24 9.69
N PRO A 184 1.04 5.64 10.40
CA PRO A 184 1.48 6.16 11.70
C PRO A 184 2.01 7.60 11.63
N GLU A 185 2.39 8.08 10.43
CA GLU A 185 2.74 9.48 10.17
C GLU A 185 1.66 10.50 10.55
N TYR A 186 0.39 10.11 10.74
CA TYR A 186 -0.64 11.05 11.18
C TYR A 186 -0.36 11.64 12.57
N LEU A 187 0.42 10.94 13.41
CA LEU A 187 0.96 11.52 14.63
C LEU A 187 1.86 12.72 14.31
N LEU A 188 2.74 12.61 13.30
CA LEU A 188 3.60 13.71 12.84
C LEU A 188 2.77 14.85 12.24
N SER A 189 1.73 14.54 11.46
CA SER A 189 0.81 15.56 10.93
C SER A 189 0.18 16.40 12.04
N MET A 190 -0.18 15.78 13.16
CA MET A 190 -0.71 16.50 14.32
C MET A 190 0.37 17.35 15.01
N ARG A 191 1.57 16.80 15.21
CA ARG A 191 2.71 17.54 15.80
C ARG A 191 3.13 18.74 14.95
N LEU A 192 3.04 18.62 13.62
CA LEU A 192 3.27 19.71 12.68
C LEU A 192 2.26 20.85 12.91
N LYS A 193 0.96 20.53 13.06
CA LYS A 193 -0.09 21.53 13.37
C LYS A 193 0.16 22.21 14.72
N GLN A 194 0.69 21.47 15.70
CA GLN A 194 1.07 21.97 17.02
C GLN A 194 2.42 22.71 17.03
N LYS A 195 3.13 22.77 15.91
CA LYS A 195 4.44 23.42 15.76
C LYS A 195 5.51 22.84 16.69
N VAL A 196 5.43 21.55 17.00
CA VAL A 196 6.48 20.82 17.71
C VAL A 196 7.72 20.72 16.82
N SER A 197 8.92 20.72 17.40
CA SER A 197 10.15 20.58 16.62
C SER A 197 10.18 19.21 15.90
N ILE A 198 10.83 19.13 14.75
CA ILE A 198 10.90 17.86 13.99
C ILE A 198 11.59 16.76 14.80
N GLY A 199 12.64 17.10 15.55
CA GLY A 199 13.37 16.14 16.40
C GLY A 199 12.47 15.54 17.47
N ASP A 200 11.82 16.39 18.26
CA ASP A 200 10.92 15.93 19.32
C ASP A 200 9.74 15.12 18.76
N ALA A 201 9.14 15.58 17.65
CA ALA A 201 8.03 14.88 17.03
C ALA A 201 8.42 13.49 16.50
N TRP A 202 9.64 13.36 15.95
CA TRP A 202 10.17 12.08 15.50
C TRP A 202 10.44 11.14 16.68
N ASP A 203 11.08 11.63 17.73
CA ASP A 203 11.37 10.83 18.93
C ASP A 203 10.07 10.30 19.56
N GLU A 204 9.06 11.16 19.70
CA GLU A 204 7.73 10.77 20.19
C GLU A 204 7.05 9.73 19.29
N MET A 205 7.13 9.90 17.96
CA MET A 205 6.49 8.97 17.01
C MET A 205 7.15 7.60 17.02
N TYR A 206 8.48 7.51 17.03
CA TYR A 206 9.18 6.21 17.08
C TYR A 206 9.05 5.54 18.46
N ALA A 207 8.93 6.32 19.55
CA ALA A 207 8.56 5.79 20.85
C ALA A 207 7.15 5.19 20.84
N ALA A 208 6.17 5.90 20.26
CA ALA A 208 4.81 5.38 20.10
C ALA A 208 4.77 4.10 19.27
N LEU A 209 5.48 4.06 18.12
CA LEU A 209 5.62 2.85 17.31
C LEU A 209 6.22 1.68 18.09
N THR A 210 7.23 1.95 18.92
CA THR A 210 7.85 0.90 19.76
C THR A 210 6.82 0.27 20.69
N GLU A 211 5.98 1.07 21.36
CA GLU A 211 4.93 0.55 22.25
C GLU A 211 3.87 -0.26 21.49
N SER A 212 3.41 0.21 20.33
CA SER A 212 2.47 -0.53 19.49
C SER A 212 3.06 -1.86 19.00
N PHE A 213 4.36 -1.88 18.64
CA PHE A 213 5.04 -3.08 18.21
C PHE A 213 5.20 -4.11 19.33
N LYS A 214 5.32 -3.71 20.59
CA LYS A 214 5.33 -4.67 21.72
C LYS A 214 4.05 -5.50 21.76
N VAL A 215 2.91 -4.85 21.55
CA VAL A 215 1.60 -5.52 21.45
C VAL A 215 1.57 -6.48 20.26
N LEU A 216 2.02 -6.03 19.08
CA LEU A 216 2.04 -6.87 17.87
C LEU A 216 2.98 -8.07 17.99
N GLU A 217 4.14 -7.93 18.63
CA GLU A 217 5.05 -9.05 18.95
C GLU A 217 4.38 -10.10 19.84
N ARG A 218 3.68 -9.65 20.89
CA ARG A 218 2.91 -10.52 21.77
C ARG A 218 1.79 -11.23 21.03
N LEU A 219 0.97 -10.50 20.26
CA LEU A 219 -0.14 -11.07 19.48
C LEU A 219 0.33 -12.07 18.41
N CYS A 220 1.52 -11.87 17.84
CA CYS A 220 2.16 -12.88 16.99
C CYS A 220 2.53 -14.15 17.78
N SER A 221 3.01 -14.00 19.01
CA SER A 221 3.38 -15.13 19.89
C SER A 221 2.15 -15.90 20.39
N GLU A 222 1.03 -15.21 20.58
CA GLU A 222 -0.28 -15.78 20.94
C GLU A 222 -1.06 -16.37 19.74
N GLY A 223 -0.50 -16.29 18.52
CA GLY A 223 -1.14 -16.81 17.31
C GLY A 223 -2.37 -16.02 16.86
N GLN A 224 -2.54 -14.77 17.31
CA GLN A 224 -3.55 -13.84 16.80
C GLN A 224 -3.14 -13.21 15.47
N ILE A 225 -1.85 -13.29 15.12
CA ILE A 225 -1.27 -12.89 13.84
C ILE A 225 -0.35 -14.02 13.38
N ALA A 226 -0.56 -14.55 12.17
CA ALA A 226 0.07 -15.82 11.79
C ALA A 226 1.56 -15.70 11.45
N SER A 227 1.95 -14.67 10.71
CA SER A 227 3.27 -14.59 10.08
C SER A 227 4.10 -13.38 10.54
N GLY A 228 3.47 -12.26 10.86
CA GLY A 228 4.17 -11.10 11.41
C GLY A 228 3.41 -9.80 11.25
N TYR A 229 4.09 -8.69 11.47
CA TYR A 229 3.48 -7.36 11.35
C TYR A 229 4.32 -6.40 10.50
N GLY A 230 3.86 -5.17 10.36
CA GLY A 230 4.56 -4.15 9.61
C GLY A 230 3.96 -2.76 9.72
N VAL A 231 4.38 -1.88 8.82
CA VAL A 231 3.80 -0.54 8.65
C VAL A 231 3.32 -0.37 7.22
N SER A 232 2.25 0.38 7.04
CA SER A 232 1.78 0.87 5.75
C SER A 232 1.74 2.36 5.82
N SER A 233 2.57 3.04 5.03
CA SER A 233 2.71 4.50 5.09
C SER A 233 2.50 5.10 3.72
N ASN A 234 1.83 6.25 3.68
CA ASN A 234 1.72 7.09 2.49
C ASN A 234 2.97 7.91 2.23
N PHE A 235 3.83 8.08 3.24
CA PHE A 235 4.93 9.04 3.24
C PHE A 235 6.32 8.39 3.27
N LEU A 236 6.40 7.11 3.63
CA LEU A 236 7.52 6.26 3.23
C LEU A 236 7.56 6.25 1.69
N SER A 237 8.74 6.34 1.09
CA SER A 237 9.02 6.51 -0.35
C SER A 237 8.49 7.77 -1.07
N CYS A 238 7.86 8.72 -0.38
CA CYS A 238 7.41 9.99 -0.98
C CYS A 238 8.30 11.20 -0.65
N SER A 239 8.74 11.93 -1.67
CA SER A 239 9.48 13.20 -1.53
C SER A 239 8.59 14.41 -1.23
N PHE A 240 7.29 14.29 -1.52
CA PHE A 240 6.31 15.37 -1.38
C PHE A 240 5.14 14.92 -0.49
N SER A 241 4.63 15.84 0.32
CA SER A 241 3.36 15.66 1.02
C SER A 241 2.20 15.89 0.05
N ASN A 242 0.98 15.64 0.52
CA ASN A 242 -0.24 15.87 -0.27
C ASN A 242 -0.48 17.33 -0.67
N THR A 243 0.23 18.28 -0.06
CA THR A 243 0.22 19.71 -0.44
C THR A 243 1.23 20.04 -1.54
N GLY A 244 2.00 19.06 -2.01
CA GLY A 244 3.13 19.26 -2.92
C GLY A 244 4.38 19.82 -2.22
N ARG A 245 4.36 20.07 -0.91
CA ARG A 245 5.55 20.52 -0.19
C ARG A 245 6.51 19.37 0.06
N SER A 246 7.79 19.70 0.19
CA SER A 246 8.84 18.75 0.58
C SER A 246 8.46 18.03 1.88
N ASN A 247 8.45 16.70 1.86
CA ASN A 247 7.94 15.85 2.94
C ASN A 247 8.99 15.58 4.02
N VAL A 248 9.62 16.61 4.57
CA VAL A 248 10.69 16.40 5.57
C VAL A 248 10.10 16.04 6.93
N TYR A 249 9.07 16.77 7.36
CA TYR A 249 8.54 16.66 8.73
C TYR A 249 7.76 15.36 8.96
N GLU A 250 6.91 15.00 8.02
CA GLU A 250 5.99 13.86 8.13
C GLU A 250 6.58 12.57 7.53
N ALA A 251 7.86 12.59 7.13
CA ALA A 251 8.54 11.41 6.61
C ALA A 251 8.77 10.35 7.69
N LEU A 252 8.65 9.09 7.26
CA LEU A 252 9.18 7.93 7.98
C LEU A 252 10.50 7.48 7.35
N VAL A 253 11.40 6.97 8.20
CA VAL A 253 12.67 6.37 7.82
C VAL A 253 12.62 4.89 8.18
N LEU A 254 12.77 4.02 7.19
CA LEU A 254 12.56 2.57 7.36
C LEU A 254 13.49 1.98 8.42
N GLU A 255 14.75 2.38 8.46
CA GLU A 255 15.73 1.98 9.46
C GLU A 255 15.24 2.24 10.88
N ARG A 256 14.74 3.45 11.15
CA ARG A 256 14.20 3.83 12.47
C ARG A 256 12.93 3.04 12.83
N VAL A 257 12.08 2.73 11.84
CA VAL A 257 10.91 1.85 12.06
C VAL A 257 11.38 0.45 12.46
N VAL A 258 12.41 -0.11 11.80
CA VAL A 258 12.97 -1.42 12.16
C VAL A 258 13.67 -1.38 13.52
N GLU A 259 14.36 -0.31 13.87
CA GLU A 259 14.93 -0.11 15.21
C GLU A 259 13.86 -0.14 16.30
N ALA A 260 12.71 0.51 16.08
CA ALA A 260 11.56 0.43 16.98
C ALA A 260 11.05 -1.01 17.13
N ALA A 261 10.97 -1.78 16.04
CA ALA A 261 10.58 -3.19 16.07
C ALA A 261 11.60 -4.07 16.83
N VAL A 262 12.89 -3.82 16.63
CA VAL A 262 13.98 -4.49 17.37
C VAL A 262 13.89 -4.21 18.86
N ALA A 263 13.67 -2.94 19.24
CA ALA A 263 13.49 -2.55 20.64
C ALA A 263 12.27 -3.20 21.28
N ALA A 264 11.14 -3.22 20.56
CA ALA A 264 9.92 -3.88 20.99
C ALA A 264 10.13 -5.38 21.23
N ALA A 265 10.71 -6.10 20.26
CA ALA A 265 10.99 -7.53 20.36
C ALA A 265 11.89 -7.87 21.55
N LYS A 266 12.98 -7.09 21.75
CA LYS A 266 13.87 -7.25 22.91
C LYS A 266 13.13 -7.09 24.23
N SER A 267 12.23 -6.11 24.33
CA SER A 267 11.44 -5.90 25.55
C SER A 267 10.44 -7.03 25.83
N GLN A 268 10.03 -7.78 24.80
CA GLN A 268 9.20 -8.98 24.92
C GLN A 268 10.02 -10.27 25.12
N GLY A 269 11.34 -10.16 25.32
CA GLY A 269 12.24 -11.30 25.50
C GLY A 269 12.56 -12.08 24.22
N SER A 270 12.24 -11.54 23.04
CA SER A 270 12.57 -12.15 21.75
C SER A 270 13.92 -11.64 21.22
N GLY A 271 14.76 -12.57 20.74
CA GLY A 271 16.03 -12.24 20.09
C GLY A 271 15.89 -11.76 18.63
N GLN A 272 14.70 -11.91 18.04
CA GLN A 272 14.40 -11.48 16.67
C GLN A 272 13.02 -10.83 16.61
N HIS A 273 12.92 -9.67 15.97
CA HIS A 273 11.63 -9.02 15.72
C HIS A 273 10.82 -9.79 14.68
N ARG A 274 9.50 -9.61 14.70
CA ARG A 274 8.52 -10.15 13.74
C ARG A 274 7.95 -9.09 12.79
N MET A 275 8.55 -7.90 12.76
CA MET A 275 8.29 -6.97 11.66
C MET A 275 8.81 -7.59 10.36
N ARG A 276 7.91 -7.80 9.39
CA ARG A 276 8.18 -8.46 8.11
C ARG A 276 7.85 -7.61 6.89
N ILE A 277 6.99 -6.61 7.03
CA ILE A 277 6.45 -5.85 5.90
C ILE A 277 6.62 -4.35 6.10
N ALA A 278 7.10 -3.68 5.05
CA ALA A 278 6.90 -2.26 4.86
C ALA A 278 6.06 -2.07 3.59
N GLN A 279 4.86 -1.50 3.76
CA GLN A 279 3.99 -1.14 2.65
C GLN A 279 4.14 0.35 2.34
N MET A 280 4.42 0.68 1.07
CA MET A 280 4.73 2.05 0.64
C MET A 280 4.31 2.32 -0.81
N PRO A 281 4.18 3.57 -1.24
CA PRO A 281 3.86 3.93 -2.62
C PRO A 281 5.00 3.62 -3.58
N LEU A 282 4.66 3.14 -4.77
CA LEU A 282 5.60 3.08 -5.89
C LEU A 282 4.85 3.20 -7.21
N ASN A 283 5.18 4.24 -7.97
CA ASN A 283 4.72 4.42 -9.34
C ASN A 283 5.72 5.26 -10.13
N ALA A 284 5.37 5.61 -11.37
CA ALA A 284 6.25 6.36 -12.27
C ALA A 284 6.74 7.70 -11.69
N PHE A 285 5.94 8.35 -10.84
CA PHE A 285 6.26 9.63 -10.22
C PHE A 285 6.77 9.49 -8.79
N GLU A 286 6.19 8.57 -8.02
CA GLU A 286 6.59 8.24 -6.65
C GLU A 286 7.66 7.14 -6.66
N SER A 287 8.85 7.49 -7.17
CA SER A 287 9.97 6.55 -7.39
C SER A 287 10.93 6.42 -6.19
N GLY A 288 10.63 7.03 -5.04
CA GLY A 288 11.55 7.12 -3.90
C GLY A 288 11.93 5.76 -3.30
N ALA A 289 11.06 4.75 -3.41
CA ALA A 289 11.36 3.40 -2.91
C ALA A 289 12.54 2.77 -3.65
N LEU A 290 12.76 3.13 -4.93
CA LEU A 290 13.85 2.61 -5.76
C LEU A 290 15.02 3.59 -5.85
N LEU A 291 14.72 4.86 -6.09
CA LEU A 291 15.72 5.88 -6.44
C LEU A 291 16.15 6.75 -5.24
N GLY A 292 15.59 6.51 -4.05
CA GLY A 292 15.90 7.27 -2.84
C GLY A 292 15.23 8.63 -2.78
N ARG A 293 15.32 9.25 -1.60
CA ARG A 293 14.75 10.57 -1.26
C ARG A 293 15.79 11.53 -0.69
N GLY A 294 17.08 11.30 -0.92
CA GLY A 294 18.18 12.02 -0.27
C GLY A 294 18.19 13.54 -0.41
N ALA A 295 17.56 14.07 -1.47
CA ALA A 295 17.37 15.51 -1.64
C ALA A 295 16.38 16.13 -0.63
N VAL A 296 15.49 15.30 -0.04
CA VAL A 296 14.44 15.71 0.89
C VAL A 296 14.68 15.15 2.29
N VAL A 297 14.97 13.85 2.40
CA VAL A 297 15.22 13.15 3.66
C VAL A 297 16.63 12.55 3.60
N PRO A 298 17.66 13.21 4.16
CA PRO A 298 19.04 12.74 4.07
C PRO A 298 19.25 11.32 4.63
N GLU A 299 18.52 10.94 5.67
CA GLU A 299 18.59 9.59 6.27
C GLU A 299 17.99 8.50 5.37
N ALA A 300 17.19 8.86 4.37
CA ALA A 300 16.64 7.98 3.34
C ALA A 300 17.25 8.32 1.96
N ALA A 301 18.57 8.56 1.95
CA ALA A 301 19.31 8.88 0.72
C ALA A 301 19.27 7.74 -0.30
N GLU A 302 19.37 6.51 0.18
CA GLU A 302 19.22 5.30 -0.61
C GLU A 302 17.72 4.95 -0.75
N GLY A 303 17.35 4.23 -1.82
CA GLY A 303 15.96 3.79 -2.00
C GLY A 303 15.53 2.82 -0.90
N ASP A 304 14.31 2.97 -0.38
CA ASP A 304 13.79 2.16 0.73
C ASP A 304 13.85 0.63 0.44
N CYS A 305 13.82 0.21 -0.83
CA CYS A 305 14.01 -1.19 -1.21
C CYS A 305 15.41 -1.73 -0.88
N HIS A 306 16.45 -0.90 -0.99
CA HIS A 306 17.81 -1.27 -0.61
C HIS A 306 17.90 -1.48 0.91
N SER A 307 17.37 -0.52 1.68
CA SER A 307 17.27 -0.61 3.13
C SER A 307 16.49 -1.84 3.57
N ALA A 308 15.32 -2.10 2.97
CA ALA A 308 14.49 -3.25 3.28
C ALA A 308 15.22 -4.58 3.06
N ALA A 309 15.95 -4.73 1.95
CA ALA A 309 16.74 -5.92 1.66
C ALA A 309 17.83 -6.16 2.71
N ARG A 310 18.56 -5.11 3.12
CA ARG A 310 19.58 -5.17 4.18
C ARG A 310 18.99 -5.51 5.55
N LEU A 311 17.79 -5.02 5.83
CA LEU A 311 17.10 -5.20 7.11
C LEU A 311 16.24 -6.48 7.18
N GLY A 312 16.16 -7.25 6.09
CA GLY A 312 15.35 -8.48 6.03
C GLY A 312 13.83 -8.22 6.08
N VAL A 313 13.38 -7.07 5.58
CA VAL A 313 11.97 -6.67 5.50
C VAL A 313 11.49 -6.77 4.06
N SER A 314 10.31 -7.35 3.84
CA SER A 314 9.67 -7.38 2.54
C SER A 314 8.98 -6.06 2.21
N VAL A 315 9.13 -5.60 0.97
CA VAL A 315 8.44 -4.40 0.48
C VAL A 315 7.19 -4.80 -0.26
N ILE A 316 6.05 -4.28 0.17
CA ILE A 316 4.79 -4.30 -0.59
C ILE A 316 4.56 -2.89 -1.11
N THR A 317 4.25 -2.76 -2.40
CA THR A 317 3.94 -1.43 -2.95
C THR A 317 2.46 -1.23 -3.19
N ASN A 318 2.02 0.02 -3.16
CA ASN A 318 0.66 0.41 -3.53
C ASN A 318 0.67 1.62 -4.49
N ARG A 319 -0.53 2.02 -4.93
CA ARG A 319 -0.75 3.13 -5.86
C ARG A 319 0.01 3.06 -7.20
N PRO A 320 0.14 1.90 -7.87
CA PRO A 320 0.88 1.85 -9.14
C PRO A 320 0.21 2.63 -10.28
N LEU A 321 -1.08 2.96 -10.14
CA LEU A 321 -1.87 3.68 -11.14
C LEU A 321 -2.29 5.10 -10.74
N HIS A 322 -1.94 5.55 -9.54
CA HIS A 322 -2.34 6.85 -9.00
C HIS A 322 -1.13 7.52 -8.36
N ALA A 323 -0.69 8.66 -8.90
CA ALA A 323 0.38 9.43 -8.29
C ALA A 323 -0.17 10.62 -7.51
N ILE A 324 0.44 10.92 -6.36
CA ILE A 324 0.27 12.24 -5.74
C ILE A 324 0.74 13.32 -6.75
N PRO A 325 -0.04 14.40 -6.97
CA PRO A 325 0.38 15.47 -7.86
C PRO A 325 1.72 16.04 -7.42
N ILE A 326 2.70 15.99 -8.33
CA ILE A 326 3.98 16.67 -8.11
C ILE A 326 3.77 18.16 -8.36
N PRO A 327 4.36 19.07 -7.56
CA PRO A 327 4.33 20.50 -7.84
C PRO A 327 4.70 20.80 -9.29
N GLY A 328 3.90 21.62 -9.97
CA GLY A 328 4.13 22.01 -11.38
C GLY A 328 3.58 21.04 -12.43
N VAL A 329 3.21 19.81 -12.06
CA VAL A 329 2.45 18.91 -12.95
C VAL A 329 0.97 19.22 -12.80
N SER A 330 0.49 20.26 -13.49
CA SER A 330 -0.94 20.57 -13.51
C SER A 330 -1.72 19.53 -14.31
N THR A 331 -2.71 18.89 -13.68
CA THR A 331 -3.75 18.12 -14.38
C THR A 331 -4.98 18.95 -14.75
N GLY A 332 -4.94 20.28 -14.57
CA GLY A 332 -6.01 21.17 -15.06
C GLY A 332 -6.81 21.88 -13.98
N ASP A 333 -6.61 21.58 -12.69
CA ASP A 333 -6.72 22.59 -11.64
C ASP A 333 -6.04 22.13 -10.35
N TRP A 334 -5.58 23.10 -9.57
CA TRP A 334 -5.10 22.88 -8.22
C TRP A 334 -6.27 22.63 -7.26
N GLY A 335 -7.02 21.55 -7.46
CA GLY A 335 -8.12 21.14 -6.57
C GLY A 335 -9.42 21.95 -6.68
N ARG A 336 -9.67 22.64 -7.81
CA ARG A 336 -10.97 23.25 -8.12
C ARG A 336 -12.02 22.24 -8.65
N SER A 337 -11.60 21.08 -9.18
CA SER A 337 -12.46 20.03 -9.75
C SER A 337 -12.43 18.74 -8.93
N GLY A 338 -11.70 18.72 -7.82
CA GLY A 338 -11.81 17.70 -6.79
C GLY A 338 -11.07 16.38 -7.04
N ASP A 339 -10.32 16.21 -8.13
CA ASP A 339 -9.47 15.02 -8.33
C ASP A 339 -8.03 15.30 -7.87
N SER A 340 -7.68 14.74 -6.71
CA SER A 340 -6.43 15.00 -5.99
C SER A 340 -5.24 14.12 -6.43
N HIS A 341 -5.35 13.41 -7.55
CA HIS A 341 -4.34 12.43 -8.00
C HIS A 341 -4.15 12.46 -9.52
N LEU A 342 -2.93 12.17 -9.98
CA LEU A 342 -2.63 11.92 -11.39
C LEU A 342 -2.88 10.46 -11.74
N HIS A 343 -3.69 10.21 -12.76
CA HIS A 343 -4.09 8.85 -13.16
C HIS A 343 -3.18 8.30 -14.27
N LEU A 344 -2.46 7.21 -13.99
CA LEU A 344 -1.59 6.52 -14.95
C LEU A 344 -2.39 5.49 -15.77
N ARG A 345 -3.44 5.96 -16.46
CA ARG A 345 -4.34 5.13 -17.25
C ARG A 345 -4.69 5.81 -18.56
N GLU A 346 -4.91 5.01 -19.60
CA GLU A 346 -5.45 5.53 -20.85
C GLU A 346 -6.96 5.74 -20.78
N VAL A 347 -7.35 6.97 -21.07
CA VAL A 347 -8.71 7.37 -21.46
C VAL A 347 -8.57 8.03 -22.82
N LYS A 348 -9.45 7.72 -23.78
CA LYS A 348 -9.37 8.30 -25.14
C LYS A 348 -10.38 9.45 -25.29
N PRO A 349 -9.98 10.64 -25.78
CA PRO A 349 -8.60 11.04 -26.09
C PRO A 349 -7.75 11.18 -24.82
N MET A 350 -6.46 10.85 -24.92
CA MET A 350 -5.55 10.96 -23.76
C MET A 350 -5.23 12.42 -23.48
N GLY A 351 -5.20 12.79 -22.20
CA GLY A 351 -4.68 14.08 -21.76
C GLY A 351 -3.17 14.20 -21.95
N THR A 352 -2.65 15.44 -21.89
CA THR A 352 -1.23 15.76 -22.10
C THR A 352 -0.31 14.97 -21.17
N MET A 353 -0.58 14.99 -19.86
CA MET A 353 0.29 14.33 -18.87
C MET A 353 0.33 12.80 -19.02
N PRO A 354 -0.81 12.08 -19.08
CA PRO A 354 -0.78 10.65 -19.38
C PRO A 354 -0.07 10.30 -20.70
N SER A 355 -0.23 11.13 -21.73
CA SER A 355 0.42 10.91 -23.04
C SER A 355 1.94 11.06 -22.95
N LEU A 356 2.42 12.12 -22.29
CA LEU A 356 3.83 12.36 -22.07
C LEU A 356 4.46 11.23 -21.25
N VAL A 357 3.84 10.85 -20.14
CA VAL A 357 4.34 9.79 -19.27
C VAL A 357 4.41 8.46 -20.00
N LYS A 358 3.37 8.11 -20.77
CA LYS A 358 3.40 6.91 -21.61
C LYS A 358 4.59 6.94 -22.56
N ARG A 359 4.78 8.07 -23.26
CA ARG A 359 5.87 8.23 -24.22
C ARG A 359 7.23 8.06 -23.55
N VAL A 360 7.50 8.78 -22.46
CA VAL A 360 8.77 8.73 -21.71
C VAL A 360 9.06 7.30 -21.22
N LEU A 361 8.06 6.62 -20.64
CA LEU A 361 8.22 5.25 -20.16
C LEU A 361 8.51 4.28 -21.32
N VAL A 362 7.74 4.35 -22.41
CA VAL A 362 7.90 3.45 -23.56
C VAL A 362 9.25 3.67 -24.26
N GLU A 363 9.66 4.92 -24.46
CA GLU A 363 10.97 5.26 -25.05
C GLU A 363 12.11 4.74 -24.16
N ALA A 364 12.08 5.02 -22.86
CA ALA A 364 13.11 4.56 -21.92
C ALA A 364 13.20 3.02 -21.85
N LEU A 365 12.08 2.31 -21.93
CA LEU A 365 12.05 0.85 -21.95
C LEU A 365 12.58 0.28 -23.28
N ARG A 366 12.25 0.89 -24.42
CA ARG A 366 12.78 0.49 -25.73
C ARG A 366 14.29 0.70 -25.82
N ASP A 367 14.78 1.81 -25.31
CA ASP A 367 16.23 2.09 -25.19
C ASP A 367 16.93 1.09 -24.26
N GLY A 368 16.17 0.50 -23.31
CA GLY A 368 16.59 -0.61 -22.47
C GLY A 368 16.44 -2.00 -23.11
N GLY A 369 16.12 -2.08 -24.41
CA GLY A 369 16.00 -3.33 -25.17
C GLY A 369 14.65 -4.04 -25.07
N VAL A 370 13.63 -3.42 -24.46
CA VAL A 370 12.30 -4.04 -24.35
C VAL A 370 11.55 -3.92 -25.68
N GLN A 371 11.13 -5.06 -26.23
CA GLN A 371 10.25 -5.09 -27.41
C GLN A 371 8.77 -4.92 -26.99
N MET A 372 8.10 -3.89 -27.51
CA MET A 372 6.69 -3.59 -27.20
C MET A 372 5.97 -3.03 -28.43
N GLU A 373 5.73 -3.85 -29.45
CA GLU A 373 4.98 -3.49 -30.65
C GLU A 373 3.73 -4.37 -30.84
N PRO A 374 2.50 -3.79 -30.83
CA PRO A 374 2.20 -2.40 -30.48
C PRO A 374 2.44 -2.11 -28.99
N ALA A 375 2.68 -0.84 -28.65
CA ALA A 375 2.89 -0.45 -27.25
C ALA A 375 1.62 -0.70 -26.39
N PRO A 376 1.72 -1.41 -25.25
CA PRO A 376 0.59 -1.63 -24.35
C PRO A 376 -0.05 -0.34 -23.86
N PRO A 377 -1.29 -0.40 -23.35
CA PRO A 377 -1.90 0.72 -22.65
C PRO A 377 -1.05 1.22 -21.47
N LEU A 378 -1.04 2.53 -21.20
CA LEU A 378 -0.31 3.16 -20.09
C LEU A 378 -0.48 2.41 -18.75
N GLN A 379 -1.71 1.99 -18.40
CA GLN A 379 -1.91 1.28 -17.13
C GLN A 379 -1.17 -0.06 -17.08
N GLN A 380 -1.05 -0.79 -18.19
CA GLN A 380 -0.29 -2.05 -18.22
C GLN A 380 1.22 -1.80 -18.14
N VAL A 381 1.71 -0.73 -18.78
CA VAL A 381 3.12 -0.31 -18.64
C VAL A 381 3.44 0.08 -17.19
N ALA A 382 2.57 0.87 -16.55
CA ALA A 382 2.73 1.31 -15.17
C ALA A 382 2.65 0.15 -14.17
N LEU A 383 1.70 -0.78 -14.36
CA LEU A 383 1.60 -2.01 -13.57
C LEU A 383 2.85 -2.88 -13.72
N ARG A 384 3.30 -3.14 -14.97
CA ARG A 384 4.50 -3.95 -15.21
C ARG A 384 5.74 -3.32 -14.61
N LEU A 385 5.86 -1.99 -14.68
CA LEU A 385 6.94 -1.25 -14.02
C LEU A 385 6.96 -1.49 -12.50
N ALA A 386 5.80 -1.38 -11.84
CA ALA A 386 5.68 -1.54 -10.40
C ALA A 386 5.97 -2.99 -9.93
N ILE A 387 5.43 -4.01 -10.62
CA ILE A 387 5.67 -5.41 -10.26
C ILE A 387 7.08 -5.91 -10.58
N SER A 388 7.80 -5.20 -11.47
CA SER A 388 9.17 -5.53 -11.87
C SER A 388 10.23 -4.86 -10.98
N ALA A 389 9.83 -3.91 -10.13
CA ALA A 389 10.72 -3.32 -9.14
C ALA A 389 11.23 -4.39 -8.14
N PRO A 390 12.35 -4.14 -7.41
CA PRO A 390 12.89 -5.06 -6.42
C PRO A 390 12.04 -5.08 -5.13
N VAL A 391 10.78 -5.47 -5.28
CA VAL A 391 9.74 -5.53 -4.24
C VAL A 391 9.14 -6.94 -4.21
N SER A 392 8.50 -7.31 -3.09
CA SER A 392 7.82 -8.60 -2.99
C SER A 392 6.56 -8.65 -3.85
N LEU A 393 5.78 -7.57 -3.91
CA LEU A 393 4.64 -7.42 -4.82
C LEU A 393 4.13 -5.97 -4.90
N SER A 394 3.27 -5.70 -5.88
CA SER A 394 2.49 -4.46 -5.98
C SER A 394 0.98 -4.71 -5.86
N LEU A 395 0.32 -3.94 -4.98
CA LEU A 395 -1.11 -4.02 -4.71
C LEU A 395 -1.93 -3.18 -5.69
N ILE A 396 -2.97 -3.79 -6.24
CA ILE A 396 -3.86 -3.15 -7.21
C ILE A 396 -5.25 -3.01 -6.61
N GLY A 397 -5.76 -1.77 -6.60
CA GLY A 397 -7.14 -1.47 -6.24
C GLY A 397 -8.13 -1.91 -7.32
N ALA A 398 -8.45 -3.20 -7.38
CA ALA A 398 -9.31 -3.78 -8.40
C ALA A 398 -10.78 -3.78 -7.98
N ARG A 399 -11.48 -2.68 -8.27
CA ARG A 399 -12.93 -2.51 -7.94
C ARG A 399 -13.89 -3.16 -8.95
N SER A 400 -13.35 -3.74 -10.01
CA SER A 400 -14.11 -4.45 -11.06
C SER A 400 -13.17 -5.41 -11.80
N GLU A 401 -13.73 -6.39 -12.48
CA GLU A 401 -12.96 -7.40 -13.24
C GLU A 401 -12.07 -6.78 -14.32
N ARG A 402 -12.45 -5.63 -14.90
CA ARG A 402 -11.63 -4.92 -15.88
C ARG A 402 -10.23 -4.53 -15.35
N TYR A 403 -10.12 -4.21 -14.06
CA TYR A 403 -8.81 -3.95 -13.46
C TYR A 403 -7.98 -5.24 -13.37
N VAL A 404 -8.64 -6.37 -13.13
CA VAL A 404 -7.97 -7.68 -13.07
C VAL A 404 -7.45 -8.10 -14.43
N GLU A 405 -8.18 -7.81 -15.52
CA GLU A 405 -7.73 -8.07 -16.90
C GLU A 405 -6.39 -7.38 -17.20
N ASP A 406 -6.26 -6.08 -16.86
CA ASP A 406 -5.02 -5.32 -17.04
C ASP A 406 -3.86 -5.94 -16.25
N VAL A 407 -4.11 -6.44 -15.04
CA VAL A 407 -3.06 -7.08 -14.22
C VAL A 407 -2.73 -8.49 -14.70
N SER A 408 -3.73 -9.26 -15.15
CA SER A 408 -3.51 -10.60 -15.68
C SER A 408 -2.59 -10.57 -16.90
N ALA A 409 -2.81 -9.61 -17.82
CA ALA A 409 -1.91 -9.40 -18.96
C ALA A 409 -0.45 -9.15 -18.54
N VAL A 410 -0.26 -8.40 -17.46
CA VAL A 410 1.06 -8.05 -16.92
C VAL A 410 1.71 -9.21 -16.16
N LEU A 411 0.93 -10.00 -15.40
CA LEU A 411 1.42 -11.17 -14.66
C LEU A 411 1.85 -12.31 -15.59
N GLN A 412 1.24 -12.43 -16.75
CA GLN A 412 1.60 -13.42 -17.78
C GLN A 412 2.86 -13.03 -18.58
N ALA A 413 3.21 -11.74 -18.58
CA ALA A 413 4.41 -11.24 -19.24
C ALA A 413 5.65 -11.39 -18.34
N GLU A 414 6.82 -11.58 -18.97
CA GLU A 414 8.10 -11.50 -18.27
C GLU A 414 8.25 -10.13 -17.58
N PRO A 415 8.72 -10.01 -16.33
CA PRO A 415 8.97 -8.70 -15.72
C PRO A 415 10.10 -7.95 -16.44
N PHE A 416 10.13 -6.63 -16.33
CA PHE A 416 11.29 -5.83 -16.71
C PHE A 416 12.48 -6.15 -15.78
N SER A 417 13.71 -5.99 -16.28
CA SER A 417 14.89 -6.08 -15.44
C SER A 417 14.99 -4.88 -14.49
N GLY A 418 15.74 -5.03 -13.39
CA GLY A 418 15.95 -3.93 -12.44
C GLY A 418 16.53 -2.66 -13.10
N ASP A 419 17.44 -2.83 -14.05
CA ASP A 419 18.03 -1.72 -14.82
C ASP A 419 17.01 -1.03 -15.74
N GLN A 420 16.11 -1.81 -16.36
CA GLN A 420 15.03 -1.27 -17.19
C GLN A 420 14.04 -0.45 -16.33
N VAL A 421 13.66 -0.97 -15.15
CA VAL A 421 12.78 -0.25 -14.21
C VAL A 421 13.45 1.04 -13.74
N LYS A 422 14.71 0.96 -13.30
CA LYS A 422 15.48 2.11 -12.81
C LYS A 422 15.61 3.19 -13.89
N ARG A 423 15.93 2.80 -15.12
CA ARG A 423 16.04 3.70 -16.28
C ARG A 423 14.71 4.41 -16.56
N ALA A 424 13.60 3.67 -16.62
CA ALA A 424 12.30 4.23 -16.91
C ALA A 424 11.82 5.21 -15.82
N MET A 425 11.99 4.86 -14.53
CA MET A 425 11.66 5.76 -13.42
C MET A 425 12.54 7.01 -13.39
N LEU A 426 13.84 6.86 -13.69
CA LEU A 426 14.75 8.00 -13.77
C LEU A 426 14.35 8.94 -14.91
N ALA A 427 13.97 8.41 -16.08
CA ALA A 427 13.50 9.21 -17.20
C ALA A 427 12.25 10.04 -16.84
N VAL A 428 11.30 9.47 -16.10
CA VAL A 428 10.12 10.22 -15.61
C VAL A 428 10.53 11.29 -14.60
N ARG A 429 11.44 10.99 -13.67
CA ARG A 429 11.96 11.97 -12.70
C ARG A 429 12.65 13.14 -13.41
N THR A 430 13.55 12.86 -14.36
CA THR A 430 14.22 13.89 -15.16
C THR A 430 13.23 14.72 -15.96
N ALA A 431 12.25 14.10 -16.61
CA ALA A 431 11.20 14.85 -17.33
C ALA A 431 10.39 15.75 -16.38
N ALA A 432 10.10 15.30 -15.15
CA ALA A 432 9.44 16.14 -14.15
C ALA A 432 10.32 17.34 -13.76
N GLU A 433 11.60 17.13 -13.47
CA GLU A 433 12.56 18.21 -13.16
C GLU A 433 12.66 19.24 -14.30
N GLU A 434 12.72 18.79 -15.55
CA GLU A 434 12.74 19.63 -16.76
C GLU A 434 11.46 20.46 -16.92
N LEU A 435 10.31 19.90 -16.53
CA LEU A 435 9.03 20.61 -16.46
C LEU A 435 8.94 21.60 -15.28
N GLY A 436 10.01 21.74 -14.49
CA GLY A 436 10.08 22.66 -13.36
C GLY A 436 9.40 22.11 -12.10
N CYS A 437 9.14 20.80 -12.06
CA CYS A 437 8.76 20.16 -10.81
C CYS A 437 9.90 20.35 -9.80
N GLU A 438 9.57 20.46 -8.51
CA GLU A 438 10.53 20.70 -7.41
C GLU A 438 11.07 22.15 -7.26
N ARG A 439 10.92 23.05 -8.24
CA ARG A 439 11.34 24.46 -8.09
C ARG A 439 10.30 25.26 -7.30
N ARG A 440 10.65 25.69 -6.08
CA ARG A 440 9.85 26.54 -5.15
C ARG A 440 9.34 27.89 -5.71
N GLY A 441 9.53 28.20 -6.98
CA GLY A 441 9.20 29.52 -7.54
C GLY A 441 8.68 29.53 -8.97
N PHE A 442 8.26 28.38 -9.52
CA PHE A 442 7.77 28.34 -10.91
C PHE A 442 6.24 28.30 -11.08
N TRP A 443 5.46 28.23 -9.99
CA TRP A 443 3.99 28.22 -10.06
C TRP A 443 3.38 28.93 -8.86
#